data_AF-A0A536CNI7-F1
#
_entry.id   AF-A0A536CNI7-F1
#
_cell.length_a   1.000
_cell.length_b   1.000
_cell.length_c   1.000
_cell.angle_alpha   90.00
_cell.angle_beta   90.00
_cell.angle_gamma   90.00
#
_symmetry.space_group_name_H-M   'P 1'
#
loop_
_entity.id
_entity.type
_entity.pdbx_description
1 polymer ?
#
loop_
_entity_poly.entity_id
_entity_poly.type
_entity_poly.pdbx_seq_one_letter_code
_entity_poly.pdbx_strand_id
1 'polypeptide(L)'
;MLERSDGTVLPLPPSLTRRYGGELRFPPADRPWVFANFVTTIDGLVSFALPGRSQASLVSLGHPADRFILALLRACADAVIVGAGTLREERKALWTAEEVVP
;
A
#
# COMPACT_ATOMS: atom_id res chain seq x y z
N MET A 1 8.80 -6.94 -2.91
CA MET A 1 7.68 -7.84 -2.55
C MET A 1 7.99 -8.38 -1.16
N LEU A 2 7.13 -8.14 -0.16
CA LEU A 2 7.29 -8.62 1.23
C LEU A 2 6.94 -10.11 1.37
N GLU A 3 7.19 -10.92 0.34
CA GLU A 3 7.15 -12.36 0.51
C GLU A 3 8.42 -12.78 1.23
N ARG A 4 8.31 -12.82 2.55
CA ARG A 4 9.31 -13.41 3.42
C ARG A 4 8.86 -14.81 3.78
N SER A 5 9.76 -15.78 3.61
CA SER A 5 9.56 -17.14 4.10
C SER A 5 9.68 -17.23 5.64
N ASP A 6 10.24 -16.20 6.27
CA ASP A 6 10.30 -15.99 7.70
C ASP A 6 9.24 -14.97 8.20
N GLY A 7 8.80 -15.11 9.44
CA GLY A 7 7.85 -14.19 10.09
C GLY A 7 6.51 -14.80 10.49
N THR A 8 5.69 -14.00 11.16
CA THR A 8 4.37 -14.38 11.69
C THR A 8 3.32 -14.25 10.60
N VAL A 9 2.54 -15.31 10.36
CA VAL A 9 1.38 -15.27 9.46
C VAL A 9 0.32 -14.34 10.04
N LEU A 10 -0.16 -13.40 9.22
CA LEU A 10 -1.31 -12.61 9.61
C LEU A 10 -2.60 -13.44 9.53
N PRO A 11 -3.49 -13.33 10.53
CA PRO A 11 -4.75 -14.06 10.58
C PRO A 11 -5.79 -13.46 9.62
N LEU A 12 -5.49 -13.47 8.32
CA LEU A 12 -6.39 -12.96 7.28
C LEU A 12 -7.59 -13.91 7.09
N PRO A 13 -8.81 -13.37 6.85
CA PRO A 13 -9.93 -14.15 6.38
C PRO A 13 -9.59 -14.96 5.11
N PRO A 14 -10.12 -16.18 4.93
CA PRO A 14 -9.79 -17.04 3.78
C PRO A 14 -10.01 -16.39 2.41
N SER A 15 -10.96 -15.46 2.29
CA SER A 15 -11.20 -14.69 1.07
C SER A 15 -10.04 -13.75 0.73
N LEU A 16 -9.46 -13.09 1.73
CA LEU A 16 -8.31 -12.20 1.54
C LEU A 16 -7.04 -12.98 1.24
N THR A 17 -6.80 -14.09 1.94
CA THR A 17 -5.67 -15.01 1.66
C THR A 17 -5.71 -15.49 0.21
N ARG A 18 -6.88 -15.94 -0.26
CA ARG A 18 -7.07 -16.40 -1.64
C ARG A 18 -6.89 -15.28 -2.67
N ARG A 19 -7.38 -14.07 -2.37
CA ARG A 19 -7.28 -12.92 -3.28
C ARG A 19 -5.86 -12.36 -3.35
N TYR A 20 -5.13 -12.37 -2.25
CA TYR A 20 -3.72 -11.98 -2.18
C TYR A 20 -2.82 -13.00 -2.91
N GLY A 21 -3.18 -14.29 -2.84
CA GLY A 21 -2.43 -15.37 -3.49
C GLY A 21 -1.61 -16.23 -2.52
N GLY A 22 -1.84 -16.12 -1.22
CA GLY A 22 -1.09 -16.87 -0.21
C GLY A 22 -1.17 -16.27 1.18
N GLU A 23 -0.32 -16.76 2.07
CA GLU A 23 -0.14 -16.20 3.41
C GLU A 23 0.63 -14.86 3.34
N LEU A 24 0.15 -13.85 4.04
CA LEU A 24 0.89 -12.62 4.28
C LEU A 24 1.61 -12.72 5.61
N ARG A 25 2.92 -12.42 5.62
CA ARG A 25 3.78 -12.55 6.79
C ARG A 25 4.45 -11.22 7.12
N PHE A 26 4.50 -10.88 8.40
CA PHE A 26 5.31 -9.77 8.92
C PHE A 26 6.40 -10.27 9.87
N PRO A 27 7.53 -9.55 9.99
CA PRO A 27 8.54 -9.86 11.00
C PRO A 27 7.91 -9.94 12.41
N PRO A 28 8.57 -10.64 13.36
CA PRO A 28 8.15 -10.63 14.76
C PRO A 28 7.96 -9.21 15.30
N ALA A 29 7.03 -9.06 16.24
CA ALA A 29 6.66 -7.76 16.83
C ALA A 29 7.62 -7.28 17.93
N ASP A 30 8.85 -7.79 17.97
CA ASP A 30 9.88 -7.42 18.95
C ASP A 30 10.48 -6.03 18.68
N ARG A 31 10.25 -5.49 17.47
CA ARG A 31 10.62 -4.12 17.08
C ARG A 31 9.65 -3.55 16.05
N PRO A 32 9.54 -2.21 15.93
CA PRO A 32 8.83 -1.58 14.83
C PRO A 32 9.43 -1.94 13.48
N TRP A 33 8.58 -2.10 12.47
CA TRP A 33 8.96 -2.34 11.09
C TRP A 33 8.26 -1.33 10.19
N VAL A 34 8.94 -1.00 9.09
CA VAL A 34 8.43 -0.09 8.08
C VAL A 34 8.45 -0.83 6.75
N PHE A 35 7.35 -0.73 6.04
CA PHE A 35 7.27 -1.20 4.66
C PHE A 35 6.78 -0.06 3.76
N ALA A 36 7.16 -0.12 2.50
CA ALA A 36 6.71 0.82 1.48
C ALA A 36 5.93 0.07 0.40
N ASN A 37 4.80 0.65 0.00
CA ASN A 37 3.98 0.16 -1.10
C ASN A 37 3.68 1.31 -2.04
N PHE A 38 3.98 1.14 -3.32
CA PHE A 38 3.72 2.12 -4.37
C PHE A 38 3.60 1.40 -5.71
N VAL A 39 2.97 2.06 -6.67
CA VAL A 39 2.87 1.59 -8.06
C VAL A 39 3.94 2.31 -8.90
N THR A 40 4.47 1.62 -9.91
CA THR A 40 5.35 2.21 -10.92
C THR A 40 4.91 1.81 -12.31
N THR A 41 5.31 2.60 -13.30
CA THR A 41 5.39 2.11 -14.68
C THR A 41 6.49 1.06 -14.81
N ILE A 42 6.56 0.38 -15.96
CA ILE A 42 7.59 -0.63 -16.26
C ILE A 42 9.00 -0.01 -16.25
N ASP A 43 9.12 1.25 -16.67
CA ASP A 43 10.36 2.05 -16.65
C ASP A 43 10.61 2.77 -15.31
N GLY A 44 9.81 2.49 -14.27
CA GLY A 44 10.08 2.91 -12.90
C GLY A 44 9.54 4.28 -12.50
N LEU A 45 8.67 4.89 -13.29
CA LEU A 45 8.04 6.17 -12.95
C LEU A 45 6.94 5.95 -11.90
N VAL A 46 7.06 6.66 -10.78
CA VAL A 46 6.05 6.72 -9.70
C VAL A 46 5.09 7.90 -9.85
N SER A 47 5.41 8.84 -10.73
CA SER A 47 4.67 10.07 -10.98
C SER A 47 5.12 10.67 -12.30
N PHE A 48 4.21 11.30 -13.05
CA PHE A 48 4.55 11.98 -14.30
C PHE A 48 5.16 13.37 -14.10
N ALA A 49 5.32 13.84 -12.85
CA ALA A 49 5.91 15.14 -12.50
C ALA A 49 5.26 16.34 -13.23
N LEU A 50 4.01 16.20 -13.65
CA LEU A 50 3.22 17.23 -14.30
C LEU A 50 2.32 17.92 -13.26
N PRO A 51 2.13 19.26 -13.30
CA PRO A 51 1.24 19.97 -12.40
C PRO A 51 -0.17 19.34 -12.38
N GLY A 52 -0.68 19.02 -11.19
CA GLY A 52 -1.99 18.37 -11.02
C GLY A 52 -2.06 16.92 -11.50
N ARG A 53 -0.93 16.30 -11.83
CA ARG A 53 -0.82 14.90 -12.30
C ARG A 53 0.21 14.10 -11.49
N SER A 54 0.29 14.41 -10.20
CA SER A 54 1.18 13.72 -9.28
C SER A 54 0.55 12.50 -8.61
N GLN A 55 -0.72 12.21 -8.90
CA GLN A 55 -1.49 11.16 -8.24
C GLN A 55 -1.02 9.77 -8.66
N ALA A 56 -0.92 8.86 -7.68
CA ALA A 56 -0.58 7.46 -7.95
C ALA A 56 -1.62 6.76 -8.85
N SER A 57 -2.86 7.25 -8.85
CA SER A 57 -3.95 6.80 -9.72
C SER A 57 -3.66 6.94 -11.21
N LEU A 58 -2.80 7.90 -11.60
CA LEU A 58 -2.41 8.09 -12.99
C LEU A 58 -1.40 7.04 -13.45
N VAL A 59 -0.59 6.52 -12.53
CA VAL A 59 0.36 5.45 -12.79
C VAL A 59 -0.32 4.08 -12.72
N SER A 60 -1.18 3.85 -11.71
CA SER A 60 -1.96 2.60 -11.59
C SER A 60 -3.13 2.50 -12.57
N LEU A 61 -3.50 3.60 -13.23
CA LEU A 61 -4.74 3.72 -14.00
C LEU A 61 -6.00 3.35 -13.19
N GLY A 62 -5.93 3.48 -11.87
CA GLY A 62 -7.01 3.09 -10.96
C GLY A 62 -7.27 1.59 -10.91
N HIS A 63 -6.31 0.74 -11.28
CA HIS A 63 -6.51 -0.69 -11.39
C HIS A 63 -6.98 -1.30 -10.04
N PRO A 64 -8.04 -2.13 -10.03
CA PRO A 64 -8.61 -2.66 -8.78
C PRO A 64 -7.65 -3.50 -7.95
N ALA A 65 -6.68 -4.17 -8.58
CA ALA A 65 -5.68 -4.95 -7.86
C ALA A 65 -4.73 -4.06 -7.04
N ASP A 66 -4.34 -2.89 -7.58
CA ASP A 66 -3.46 -1.96 -6.87
C ASP A 66 -4.16 -1.37 -5.65
N ARG A 67 -5.44 -1.01 -5.81
CA ARG A 67 -6.29 -0.55 -4.70
C ARG A 67 -6.47 -1.63 -3.65
N PHE A 68 -6.66 -2.88 -4.07
CA PHE A 68 -6.76 -4.02 -3.15
C PHE A 68 -5.49 -4.24 -2.33
N ILE A 69 -4.30 -4.20 -2.94
CA ILE A 69 -3.05 -4.37 -2.20
C ILE A 69 -2.78 -3.17 -1.29
N LEU A 70 -3.02 -1.94 -1.76
CA LEU A 70 -2.93 -0.74 -0.92
C LEU A 70 -3.83 -0.84 0.31
N ALA A 71 -5.08 -1.25 0.08
CA ALA A 71 -6.06 -1.52 1.12
C ALA A 71 -5.58 -2.52 2.15
N LEU A 72 -5.24 -3.73 1.68
CA LEU A 72 -4.83 -4.84 2.54
C LEU A 72 -3.66 -4.44 3.43
N LEU A 73 -2.65 -3.78 2.86
CA LEU A 73 -1.46 -3.39 3.62
C LEU A 73 -1.74 -2.27 4.63
N ARG A 74 -2.61 -1.30 4.31
CA ARG A 74 -3.02 -0.25 5.28
C ARG A 74 -3.80 -0.82 6.45
N ALA A 75 -4.73 -1.74 6.18
CA ALA A 75 -5.49 -2.42 7.22
C ALA A 75 -4.60 -3.27 8.16
N CYS A 76 -3.38 -3.60 7.75
CA CYS A 76 -2.39 -4.32 8.56
C CYS A 76 -1.38 -3.41 9.27
N ALA A 77 -1.40 -2.10 9.01
CA ALA A 77 -0.44 -1.15 9.55
C ALA A 77 -1.00 -0.42 10.76
N ASP A 78 -0.18 -0.25 11.80
CA ASP A 78 -0.55 0.58 12.96
C ASP A 78 -0.55 2.08 12.62
N ALA A 79 0.22 2.49 11.61
CA ALA A 79 0.33 3.87 11.17
C ALA A 79 0.66 3.97 9.67
N VAL A 80 0.18 5.03 9.03
CA VAL A 80 0.49 5.37 7.63
C VAL A 80 1.39 6.60 7.59
N ILE A 81 2.55 6.48 6.94
CA ILE A 81 3.47 7.60 6.72
C ILE A 81 3.33 8.05 5.26
N VAL A 82 3.08 9.34 5.05
CA VAL A 82 2.97 9.96 3.73
C VAL A 82 3.86 11.18 3.63
N GLY A 83 4.52 11.35 2.47
CA GLY A 83 5.32 12.54 2.19
C GLY A 83 4.44 13.79 2.10
N ALA A 84 4.89 14.90 2.69
CA ALA A 84 4.12 16.15 2.72
C ALA A 84 3.80 16.69 1.32
N GLY A 85 4.62 16.40 0.30
CA GLY A 85 4.33 16.73 -1.11
C GLY A 85 3.09 15.99 -1.62
N THR A 86 3.04 14.67 -1.46
CA THR A 86 1.88 13.84 -1.83
C THR A 86 0.63 14.29 -1.09
N LEU A 87 0.73 14.56 0.22
CA LEU A 87 -0.41 15.03 1.02
C LEU A 87 -1.01 16.34 0.49
N ARG A 88 -0.17 17.25 -0.04
CA ARG A 88 -0.63 18.53 -0.61
C ARG A 88 -1.31 18.39 -1.97
N GLU A 89 -0.91 17.40 -2.76
CA GLU A 89 -1.52 17.11 -4.07
C GLU A 89 -2.81 16.29 -3.92
N GLU A 90 -2.88 15.42 -2.91
CA GLU A 90 -3.99 14.48 -2.66
C GLU A 90 -4.91 14.97 -1.52
N ARG A 91 -5.38 16.22 -1.60
CA ARG A 91 -6.08 16.92 -0.50
C ARG A 91 -7.40 16.26 -0.04
N LYS A 92 -7.96 15.37 -0.85
CA LYS A 92 -9.21 14.66 -0.54
C LYS A 92 -8.97 13.27 0.04
N ALA A 93 -7.75 12.75 -0.05
CA ALA A 93 -7.42 11.43 0.47
C ALA A 93 -7.22 11.50 1.99
N LEU A 94 -7.87 10.57 2.71
CA LEU A 94 -7.58 10.32 4.12
C LEU A 94 -6.44 9.31 4.21
N TRP A 95 -5.44 9.63 5.04
CA TRP A 95 -4.20 8.86 5.20
C TRP A 95 -4.12 8.28 6.61
N THR A 96 -5.16 7.57 7.03
CA THR A 96 -5.21 6.91 8.34
C THR A 96 -5.18 5.39 8.16
N ALA A 97 -4.93 4.64 9.24
CA ALA A 97 -4.95 3.18 9.18
C ALA A 97 -6.38 2.63 8.99
N GLU A 98 -7.36 3.37 9.49
CA GLU A 98 -8.79 3.08 9.36
C GLU A 98 -9.32 3.35 7.94
N GLU A 99 -8.71 4.30 7.22
CA GLU A 99 -9.03 4.54 5.81
C GLU A 99 -8.18 3.66 4.88
N VAL A 100 -8.83 2.65 4.35
CA VAL A 100 -8.20 1.58 3.60
C VAL A 100 -7.94 1.98 2.13
N VAL A 101 -8.83 2.76 1.50
CA VAL A 101 -8.67 3.25 0.09
C VAL A 101 -9.15 4.69 -0.03
N PRO A 102 -8.43 5.60 -0.73
CA PRO A 102 -8.94 6.94 -1.05
C PRO A 102 -10.08 6.94 -2.09
#